data_AF-A0A523IHI2-F1
#
_entry.id   AF-A0A523IHI2-F1
#
_cell.length_a   1.000
_cell.length_b   1.000
_cell.length_c   1.000
_cell.angle_alpha   90.00
_cell.angle_beta   90.00
_cell.angle_gamma   90.00
#
_symmetry.space_group_name_H-M   'P 1'
#
loop_
_entity.id
_entity.type
_entity.pdbx_description
1 polymer ?
#
loop_
_entity_poly.entity_id
_entity_poly.type
_entity_poly.pdbx_seq_one_letter_code
_entity_poly.pdbx_strand_id
1 'polypeptide(L)'
;NARRFAEAHPDRSIDVRYEDLVSEPEATIKSICLFLNVPFEPKMLLSENLAKGMGDVPVLIEHKEVTKPINASNIGRGRHDFSAQDKEKLQPIIGKELALFGYPPCTA
;
A
#
# COMPACT_ATOMS: atom_id res chain seq x y z
N ASN A 1 13.81 -2.54 10.70
CA ASN A 1 14.42 -3.76 10.15
C ASN A 1 14.22 -3.93 8.64
N ALA A 2 13.06 -3.63 8.03
CA ALA A 2 12.89 -3.68 6.58
C ALA A 2 13.63 -2.58 5.80
N ARG A 3 13.60 -1.33 6.28
CA ARG A 3 14.24 -0.19 5.58
C ARG A 3 15.76 -0.31 5.42
N ARG A 4 16.47 -0.70 6.48
CA ARG A 4 17.92 -0.95 6.42
C ARG A 4 18.27 -2.03 5.41
N PHE A 5 17.40 -3.03 5.26
CA PHE A 5 17.56 -4.07 4.24
C PHE A 5 17.33 -3.49 2.84
N ALA A 6 16.30 -2.66 2.65
CA ALA A 6 16.05 -1.99 1.37
C ALA A 6 17.21 -1.07 0.95
N GLU A 7 17.76 -0.29 1.89
CA GLU A 7 18.92 0.58 1.65
C GLU A 7 20.20 -0.21 1.32
N ALA A 8 20.38 -1.39 1.91
CA ALA A 8 21.53 -2.26 1.64
C ALA A 8 21.36 -3.10 0.35
N HIS A 9 20.14 -3.30 -0.12
CA HIS A 9 19.80 -4.16 -1.26
C HIS A 9 18.79 -3.49 -2.20
N PRO A 10 19.15 -2.36 -2.85
CA PRO A 10 18.25 -1.64 -3.74
C PRO A 10 17.86 -2.44 -4.98
N ASP A 11 18.64 -3.46 -5.34
CA ASP A 11 18.36 -4.42 -6.42
C ASP A 11 17.39 -5.54 -6.00
N ARG A 12 17.08 -5.67 -4.70
CA ARG A 12 16.26 -6.76 -4.14
C ARG A 12 15.07 -6.27 -3.31
N SER A 13 14.87 -4.97 -3.23
CA SER A 13 13.77 -4.35 -2.50
C SER A 13 13.22 -3.17 -3.29
N ILE A 14 11.90 -3.07 -3.35
CA ILE A 14 11.19 -1.89 -3.83
C ILE A 14 10.17 -1.45 -2.81
N ASP A 15 10.04 -0.14 -2.65
CA ASP A 15 8.95 0.47 -1.91
C ASP A 15 7.82 0.80 -2.90
N VAL A 16 6.61 0.35 -2.59
CA VAL A 16 5.41 0.63 -3.37
C VAL A 16 4.44 1.40 -2.49
N ARG A 17 4.07 2.60 -2.91
CA ARG A 17 3.07 3.40 -2.19
C ARG A 17 1.69 2.83 -2.48
N TYR A 18 0.94 2.61 -1.40
CA TYR A 18 -0.42 2.11 -1.52
C TYR A 18 -1.30 3.05 -2.34
N GLU A 19 -1.11 4.37 -2.18
CA GLU A 19 -1.87 5.38 -2.91
C GLU A 19 -1.66 5.30 -4.43
N ASP A 20 -0.42 5.07 -4.86
CA ASP A 20 -0.07 4.90 -6.27
C ASP A 20 -0.65 3.57 -6.80
N LEU A 21 -0.57 2.51 -6.00
CA LEU A 21 -1.13 1.20 -6.33
C LEU A 21 -2.65 1.27 -6.55
N VAL A 22 -3.38 2.05 -5.74
CA VAL A 22 -4.84 2.11 -5.88
C VAL A 22 -5.35 3.17 -6.86
N SER A 23 -4.55 4.21 -7.12
CA SER A 23 -4.91 5.28 -8.06
C SER A 23 -4.45 4.96 -9.49
N GLU A 24 -3.27 4.35 -9.62
CA GLU A 24 -2.65 3.96 -10.89
C GLU A 24 -2.21 2.48 -10.86
N PRO A 25 -3.16 1.53 -10.72
CA PRO A 25 -2.84 0.12 -10.51
C PRO A 25 -2.07 -0.51 -11.66
N GLU A 26 -2.41 -0.19 -12.91
CA GLU A 26 -1.73 -0.76 -14.07
C GLU A 26 -0.26 -0.32 -14.14
N ALA A 27 0.01 0.97 -13.97
CA ALA A 27 1.37 1.51 -13.99
C ALA A 27 2.20 0.94 -12.84
N THR A 28 1.63 0.89 -11.64
CA THR A 28 2.30 0.38 -10.43
C THR A 28 2.63 -1.11 -10.56
N ILE A 29 1.66 -1.94 -10.99
CA ILE A 29 1.88 -3.39 -11.17
C ILE A 29 2.89 -3.65 -12.29
N LYS A 30 2.87 -2.90 -13.40
CA LYS A 30 3.89 -3.00 -14.46
C LYS A 30 5.30 -2.70 -13.93
N SER A 31 5.45 -1.69 -13.10
CA SER A 31 6.73 -1.37 -12.45
C SER A 31 7.22 -2.51 -11.55
N ILE A 32 6.32 -3.10 -10.76
CA ILE A 32 6.63 -4.27 -9.92
C ILE A 32 7.03 -5.48 -10.79
N CYS A 33 6.29 -5.76 -11.86
CA CYS A 33 6.62 -6.84 -12.79
C CYS A 33 8.00 -6.65 -13.44
N LEU A 34 8.31 -5.43 -13.85
CA LEU A 34 9.63 -5.07 -14.40
C LEU A 34 10.74 -5.31 -13.37
N PHE A 35 10.54 -4.87 -12.13
CA PHE A 35 11.50 -5.10 -11.04
C PHE A 35 11.73 -6.59 -10.75
N LEU A 36 10.65 -7.38 -10.72
CA LEU A 36 10.72 -8.83 -10.49
C LEU A 36 11.16 -9.63 -11.73
N ASN A 37 11.33 -8.97 -12.88
CA ASN A 37 11.62 -9.60 -14.17
C ASN A 37 10.60 -10.68 -14.57
N VAL A 38 9.31 -10.37 -14.39
CA VAL A 38 8.19 -11.24 -14.79
C VAL A 38 7.30 -10.52 -15.81
N PRO A 39 6.65 -11.25 -16.73
CA PRO A 39 5.72 -10.62 -17.68
C PRO A 39 4.50 -10.07 -16.96
N PHE A 40 4.08 -8.87 -17.35
CA PHE A 40 2.79 -8.31 -16.92
C PHE A 40 1.65 -9.04 -17.63
N GLU A 41 0.64 -9.46 -16.87
CA GLU A 41 -0.60 -10.00 -17.42
C GLU A 41 -1.79 -9.13 -16.99
N PRO A 42 -2.67 -8.69 -17.91
CA PRO A 42 -3.83 -7.84 -17.56
C PRO A 42 -4.73 -8.44 -16.47
N LYS A 43 -4.78 -9.77 -16.35
CA LYS A 43 -5.52 -10.48 -15.31
C LYS A 43 -5.02 -10.17 -13.88
N MET A 44 -3.79 -9.68 -13.72
CA MET A 44 -3.21 -9.26 -12.43
C MET A 44 -3.96 -8.07 -11.81
N LEU A 45 -4.68 -7.29 -12.63
CA LEU A 45 -5.52 -6.18 -12.17
C LEU A 45 -6.91 -6.64 -11.68
N LEU A 46 -7.31 -7.89 -11.96
CA LEU A 46 -8.61 -8.44 -11.63
C LEU A 46 -8.56 -9.10 -10.24
N SER A 47 -8.70 -8.30 -9.17
CA SER A 47 -8.71 -8.78 -7.77
C SER A 47 -9.80 -9.83 -7.49
N GLU A 48 -10.94 -9.73 -8.18
CA GLU A 48 -12.10 -10.63 -8.01
C GLU A 48 -11.81 -12.09 -8.38
N ASN A 49 -10.83 -12.34 -9.27
CA ASN A 49 -10.49 -13.69 -9.73
C ASN A 49 -9.31 -14.33 -8.96
N LEU A 50 -8.48 -13.53 -8.28
CA LEU A 50 -7.30 -14.02 -7.56
C LEU A 50 -7.65 -14.67 -6.22
N ALA A 51 -8.72 -14.22 -5.55
CA ALA A 51 -9.19 -14.80 -4.29
C ALA A 51 -9.59 -16.28 -4.40
N LYS A 52 -9.96 -16.74 -5.60
CA LYS A 52 -10.29 -18.16 -5.87
C LYS A 52 -9.08 -19.04 -6.17
N GLY A 53 -7.92 -18.45 -6.49
CA GLY A 53 -6.69 -19.15 -6.89
C GLY A 53 -5.55 -19.09 -5.88
N MET A 54 -5.70 -18.35 -4.77
CA MET A 54 -4.75 -18.34 -3.66
C MET A 54 -4.90 -19.62 -2.83
N GLY A 55 -4.25 -20.70 -3.26
CA GLY A 55 -4.11 -21.91 -2.44
C GLY A 55 -3.55 -21.58 -1.05
N ASP A 56 -4.09 -22.25 -0.03
CA ASP A 56 -3.74 -22.20 1.39
C ASP A 56 -3.66 -20.82 2.07
N VAL A 57 -4.36 -19.81 1.55
CA VAL A 57 -4.89 -18.77 2.42
C VAL A 57 -6.24 -19.30 2.86
N PRO A 58 -6.43 -19.76 4.11
CA PRO A 58 -7.78 -19.95 4.62
C PRO A 58 -8.44 -18.60 4.38
N VAL A 59 -9.47 -18.57 3.54
CA VAL A 59 -10.30 -17.40 3.29
C VAL A 59 -10.98 -17.12 4.63
N LEU A 60 -10.20 -16.53 5.55
CA LEU A 60 -10.62 -16.02 6.82
C LEU A 60 -11.62 -14.95 6.43
N ILE A 61 -12.83 -15.19 6.90
CA ILE A 61 -14.12 -14.53 6.63
C ILE A 61 -14.06 -12.99 6.79
N GLU A 62 -12.91 -12.44 7.17
CA GLU A 62 -12.61 -11.03 7.42
C GLU A 62 -12.01 -10.27 6.20
N HIS A 63 -11.52 -10.94 5.15
CA HIS A 63 -10.90 -10.26 3.99
C HIS A 63 -11.88 -9.76 2.91
N LYS A 64 -13.06 -9.24 3.31
CA LYS A 64 -14.07 -8.70 2.37
C LYS A 64 -13.60 -7.49 1.55
N GLU A 65 -12.58 -6.77 2.03
CA GLU A 65 -12.01 -5.63 1.28
C GLU A 65 -11.03 -6.08 0.18
N VAL A 66 -10.37 -7.24 0.32
CA VAL A 66 -9.42 -7.77 -0.67
C VAL A 66 -10.15 -8.36 -1.88
N THR A 67 -11.40 -8.78 -1.70
CA THR A 67 -12.26 -9.28 -2.77
C THR A 67 -12.91 -8.18 -3.61
N LYS A 68 -12.80 -6.91 -3.19
CA LYS A 68 -13.35 -5.77 -3.94
C LYS A 68 -12.37 -5.30 -5.01
N PRO A 69 -12.85 -4.59 -6.04
CA PRO A 69 -11.98 -3.87 -6.96
C PRO A 69 -11.03 -2.95 -6.20
N ILE A 70 -9.82 -2.78 -6.72
CA ILE A 70 -8.84 -1.82 -6.22
C ILE A 70 -9.52 -0.44 -6.16
N ASN A 71 -9.63 0.14 -4.97
CA ASN A 71 -10.29 1.41 -4.76
C ASN A 71 -9.42 2.40 -3.98
N ALA A 72 -9.48 3.66 -4.38
CA ALA A 72 -8.79 4.77 -3.73
C ALA A 72 -9.61 5.40 -2.58
N SER A 73 -10.82 4.90 -2.31
CA SER A 73 -11.75 5.50 -1.34
C SER A 73 -11.25 5.50 0.10
N ASN A 74 -10.24 4.68 0.40
CA ASN A 74 -9.65 4.57 1.74
C ASN A 74 -8.43 5.49 1.94
N ILE A 75 -7.96 6.17 0.88
CA ILE A 75 -6.85 7.11 0.98
C ILE A 75 -7.24 8.25 1.93
N GLY A 76 -6.36 8.56 2.87
CA GLY A 76 -6.53 9.74 3.71
C GLY A 76 -7.62 9.66 4.78
N ARG A 77 -8.30 8.52 4.98
CA ARG A 77 -9.33 8.37 6.05
C ARG A 77 -8.85 8.85 7.41
N GLY A 78 -7.65 8.46 7.83
CA GLY A 78 -7.07 8.94 9.11
C GLY A 78 -6.86 10.46 9.18
N ARG A 79 -6.75 11.16 8.04
CA ARG A 79 -6.72 12.63 8.00
C ARG A 79 -8.09 13.25 8.20
N HIS A 80 -9.16 12.55 7.83
CA HIS A 80 -10.54 13.03 7.96
C HIS A 80 -11.17 12.61 9.29
N ASP A 81 -10.92 11.39 9.73
CA ASP A 81 -11.61 10.75 10.86
C ASP A 81 -11.03 11.17 12.21
N PHE A 82 -9.72 11.49 12.28
CA PHE A 82 -9.11 11.93 13.52
C PHE A 82 -9.39 13.40 13.82
N SER A 83 -9.74 13.66 15.08
CA SER A 83 -9.89 15.01 15.61
C SER A 83 -8.55 15.76 15.61
N ALA A 84 -8.61 17.09 15.70
CA ALA A 84 -7.39 17.90 15.85
C ALA A 84 -6.55 17.50 17.07
N GLN A 85 -7.20 17.16 18.19
CA GLN A 85 -6.52 16.73 19.42
C GLN A 85 -5.81 15.38 19.23
N ASP A 86 -6.39 14.45 18.48
CA ASP A 86 -5.75 13.18 18.16
C ASP A 86 -4.55 13.38 17.24
N LYS A 87 -4.68 14.25 16.24
CA LYS A 87 -3.60 14.62 15.32
C LYS A 87 -2.42 15.25 16.06
N GLU A 88 -2.67 16.13 17.03
CA GLU A 88 -1.65 16.74 17.87
C GLU A 88 -0.91 15.70 18.73
N LYS A 89 -1.62 14.73 19.30
CA LYS A 89 -1.02 13.63 20.09
C LYS A 89 -0.21 12.67 19.21
N LEU A 90 -0.66 12.41 17.99
CA LEU A 90 0.00 11.51 17.05
C LEU A 90 1.24 12.14 16.42
N GLN A 91 1.25 13.46 16.19
CA GLN A 91 2.35 14.16 15.53
C GLN A 91 3.74 13.87 16.13
N PRO A 92 3.97 13.92 17.46
CA PRO A 92 5.28 13.59 18.02
C PRO A 92 5.64 12.10 17.92
N ILE A 93 4.66 11.21 17.71
CA ILE A 93 4.84 9.75 17.66
C ILE A 93 5.18 9.28 16.25
N ILE A 94 4.46 9.76 15.23
CA ILE A 94 4.57 9.27 13.83
C ILE A 94 5.02 10.35 12.84
N GLY A 95 5.18 11.60 13.29
CA GLY A 95 5.48 12.72 12.39
C GLY A 95 6.82 12.59 11.67
N LYS A 96 7.81 11.97 12.31
CA LYS A 96 9.13 11.72 11.69
C LYS A 96 9.02 10.68 10.57
N GLU A 97 8.28 9.61 10.80
CA GLU A 97 8.00 8.55 9.84
C GLU A 97 7.18 9.09 8.66
N LEU A 98 6.17 9.92 8.92
CA LEU A 98 5.39 10.57 7.86
C LEU A 98 6.28 11.41 6.94
N ALA A 99 7.07 12.33 7.51
CA ALA A 99 7.97 13.18 6.74
C ALA A 99 9.00 12.36 5.94
N LEU A 100 9.50 11.29 6.56
CA LEU A 100 10.46 10.40 5.94
C LEU A 100 9.92 9.69 4.69
N PHE A 101 8.65 9.30 4.70
CA PHE A 101 7.97 8.71 3.54
C PHE A 101 7.31 9.76 2.63
N GLY A 102 7.61 11.05 2.82
CA GLY A 102 7.11 12.15 1.99
C GLY A 102 5.66 12.55 2.26
N TYR A 103 5.07 12.10 3.37
CA TYR A 103 3.72 12.49 3.78
C TYR A 103 3.75 13.79 4.60
N PRO A 104 2.71 14.65 4.48
CA PRO A 104 2.57 15.84 5.31
C PRO A 104 2.40 15.46 6.79
N PRO A 105 2.67 16.38 7.74
CA PRO A 105 2.45 16.13 9.16
C PRO A 105 0.97 15.88 9.47
N CYS A 106 0.68 15.29 10.64
CA CYS A 106 -0.68 15.06 11.12
C CYS A 106 -1.50 16.33 11.28
N THR A 107 -0.83 17.44 11.56
CA THR A 107 -1.43 18.75 11.86
C THR A 107 -1.38 19.71 10.67
N ALA A 108 -0.96 19.25 9.48
CA ALA A 108 -1.07 20.05 8.25
C ALA A 108 -2.51 20.12 7.75
#